data_AF-A0A5C6GEU8-F1
#
_entry.id   AF-A0A5C6GEU8-F1
#
_cell.length_a   1.000
_cell.length_b   1.000
_cell.length_c   1.000
_cell.angle_alpha   90.00
_cell.angle_beta   90.00
_cell.angle_gamma   90.00
#
_symmetry.space_group_name_H-M   'P 1'
#
loop_
_entity.id
_entity.type
_entity.pdbx_description
1 polymer ?
#
loop_
_entity_poly.entity_id
_entity_poly.type
_entity_poly.pdbx_seq_one_letter_code
_entity_poly.pdbx_strand_id
1 'polypeptide(L)'
;MAGHGDLQELLRMFTSRKVPMMTAMRHVQALQSKNLRSIEQIAEAPLSGVEAAIPDGKLAKSFHAACKSHGKKGTKRAAEEQPSLNTKKPKLEPHKHDLDYNSMTADELESSLRLPLVEDEEAIRETVLVTNRAPLVLAFAVELLRFTMPEQPPSSRLSLSQAVVSANSRSKAVSIGIEKAPTRGEEQIPEGQPKVRVLGREISVLKRSGYAWKSDEPDETTSSTAGPSSRESSSSGEQKAWTVSQKLTSRASTFVAHAASLSSPSLRASLVKSLMTDRPELETATHNAWALRSSYGNSPLVQEASFDDGESGCGKFMLQIMRETEVTNTVVVLTRWYGGIMLGPDRWRLMRECINDALSSRRRKSTLAGEALWGLDLENKKPSLTTVGMPIHRPEDARNYLLRSFATAPTDGGESETKKTLAAVKEEKQESLGRLLGALRLLYKSWAGTLRKDELDRRAWSWYVSVRPEVEAGPSGWGAKGPLKLSKILDLRRTAGSTG
;
A
#
# COMPACT_ATOMS: atom_id res chain seq x y z
N MET A 1 -37.94 -6.89 -39.56
CA MET A 1 -37.81 -7.81 -38.41
C MET A 1 -36.64 -7.31 -37.59
N ALA A 2 -36.83 -6.92 -36.33
CA ALA A 2 -35.72 -6.49 -35.48
C ALA A 2 -34.85 -7.70 -35.15
N GLY A 3 -33.54 -7.60 -35.33
CA GLY A 3 -32.64 -8.73 -35.11
C GLY A 3 -32.55 -9.05 -33.61
N HIS A 4 -32.27 -10.31 -33.27
CA HIS A 4 -32.01 -10.70 -31.88
C HIS A 4 -30.84 -9.90 -31.26
N GLY A 5 -29.94 -9.37 -32.10
CA GLY A 5 -28.84 -8.47 -31.71
C GLY A 5 -29.31 -7.08 -31.25
N ASP A 6 -30.32 -6.48 -31.89
CA ASP A 6 -30.82 -5.14 -31.54
C ASP A 6 -31.43 -5.13 -30.13
N LEU A 7 -32.16 -6.20 -29.79
CA LEU A 7 -32.74 -6.38 -28.46
C LEU A 7 -31.66 -6.46 -27.38
N GLN A 8 -30.62 -7.26 -27.61
CA GLN A 8 -29.53 -7.44 -26.65
C GLN A 8 -28.77 -6.13 -26.42
N GLU A 9 -28.59 -5.33 -27.47
CA GLU A 9 -27.87 -4.07 -27.38
C GLU A 9 -28.69 -2.97 -26.68
N LEU A 10 -30.00 -2.91 -26.93
CA LEU A 10 -30.90 -2.02 -26.18
C LEU A 10 -30.94 -2.38 -24.70
N LEU A 11 -31.01 -3.67 -24.36
CA LEU A 11 -30.96 -4.13 -22.97
C LEU A 11 -29.62 -3.75 -22.31
N ARG A 12 -28.49 -3.91 -23.01
CA ARG A 12 -27.16 -3.47 -22.54
C ARG A 12 -27.09 -1.95 -22.29
N MET A 13 -27.77 -1.17 -23.13
CA MET A 13 -27.85 0.28 -22.97
C MET A 13 -28.68 0.70 -21.75
N PHE A 14 -29.73 -0.04 -21.39
CA PHE A 14 -30.47 0.23 -20.16
C PHE A 14 -29.71 -0.22 -18.90
N THR A 15 -29.10 -1.41 -18.91
CA THR A 15 -28.37 -1.94 -17.74
C THR A 15 -27.10 -1.13 -17.42
N SER A 16 -26.41 -0.61 -18.43
CA SER A 16 -25.28 0.34 -18.24
C SER A 16 -25.69 1.65 -17.54
N ARG A 17 -26.99 1.97 -17.51
CA ARG A 17 -27.58 3.11 -16.78
C ARG A 17 -28.18 2.70 -15.44
N LYS A 18 -27.81 1.52 -14.93
CA LYS A 18 -28.29 0.95 -13.66
C LYS A 18 -29.79 0.66 -13.63
N VAL A 19 -30.42 0.46 -14.79
CA VAL A 19 -31.82 0.00 -14.85
C VAL A 19 -31.87 -1.52 -14.62
N PRO A 20 -32.67 -2.02 -13.66
CA PRO A 20 -32.85 -3.46 -13.46
C PRO A 20 -33.36 -4.16 -14.72
N MET A 21 -32.91 -5.39 -14.99
CA MET A 21 -33.19 -6.12 -16.23
C MET A 21 -34.69 -6.21 -16.58
N MET A 22 -35.54 -6.50 -15.58
CA MET A 22 -36.99 -6.59 -15.77
C MET A 22 -37.61 -5.25 -16.21
N THR A 23 -37.11 -4.15 -15.65
CA THR A 23 -37.55 -2.79 -16.00
C THR A 23 -37.02 -2.39 -17.38
N ALA A 24 -35.78 -2.76 -17.71
CA ALA A 24 -35.19 -2.58 -19.03
C ALA A 24 -36.00 -3.30 -20.12
N MET A 25 -36.42 -4.54 -19.89
CA MET A 25 -37.28 -5.29 -20.81
C MET A 25 -38.61 -4.59 -21.06
N ARG A 26 -39.25 -4.03 -20.02
CA ARG A 26 -40.50 -3.26 -20.17
C ARG A 26 -40.31 -2.00 -21.01
N HIS A 27 -39.22 -1.26 -20.80
CA HIS A 27 -38.90 -0.08 -21.62
C HIS A 27 -38.62 -0.45 -23.08
N VAL A 28 -37.90 -1.54 -23.33
CA VAL A 28 -37.64 -2.01 -24.69
C VAL A 28 -38.94 -2.44 -25.38
N GLN A 29 -39.84 -3.16 -24.69
CA GLN A 29 -41.16 -3.49 -25.23
C GLN A 29 -42.00 -2.24 -25.56
N ALA A 30 -41.97 -1.23 -24.70
CA ALA A 30 -42.66 0.05 -24.93
C ALA A 30 -42.06 0.88 -26.08
N LEU A 31 -40.76 0.74 -26.35
CA LEU A 31 -40.11 1.33 -27.54
C LEU A 31 -40.48 0.54 -28.80
N GLN A 32 -40.48 -0.78 -28.74
CA GLN A 32 -40.85 -1.66 -29.84
C GLN A 32 -42.32 -1.50 -30.27
N SER A 33 -43.23 -1.24 -29.32
CA SER A 33 -44.65 -0.96 -29.61
C SER A 33 -44.84 0.38 -30.34
N LYS A 34 -43.86 1.28 -30.28
CA LYS A 34 -43.81 2.54 -31.04
C LYS A 34 -42.97 2.44 -32.30
N ASN A 35 -42.66 1.22 -32.74
CA ASN A 35 -41.85 0.93 -33.91
C ASN A 35 -40.40 1.44 -33.81
N LEU A 36 -39.90 1.71 -32.59
CA LEU A 36 -38.51 2.05 -32.31
C LEU A 36 -37.78 0.79 -31.87
N ARG A 37 -37.28 0.03 -32.85
CA ARG A 37 -36.79 -1.34 -32.62
C ARG A 37 -35.27 -1.46 -32.69
N SER A 38 -34.56 -0.47 -33.24
CA SER A 38 -33.09 -0.42 -33.30
C SER A 38 -32.53 0.87 -32.70
N ILE A 39 -31.21 0.88 -32.45
CA ILE A 39 -30.52 2.05 -31.90
C ILE A 39 -30.52 3.21 -32.88
N GLU A 40 -30.40 2.95 -34.19
CA GLU A 40 -30.47 3.98 -35.24
C GLU A 40 -31.84 4.66 -35.26
N GLN A 41 -32.92 3.86 -35.20
CA GLN A 41 -34.29 4.37 -35.18
C GLN A 41 -34.55 5.25 -33.95
N ILE A 42 -34.01 4.86 -32.79
CA ILE A 42 -34.12 5.65 -31.56
C ILE A 42 -33.27 6.92 -31.64
N ALA A 43 -32.11 6.89 -32.30
CA ALA A 43 -31.25 8.05 -32.49
C ALA A 43 -31.87 9.12 -33.40
N GLU A 44 -32.65 8.70 -34.40
CA GLU A 44 -33.33 9.59 -35.35
C GLU A 44 -34.70 10.07 -34.86
N ALA A 45 -35.30 9.38 -33.88
CA ALA A 45 -36.60 9.73 -33.33
C ALA A 45 -36.59 11.09 -32.57
N PRO A 46 -37.73 11.80 -32.54
CA PRO A 46 -37.89 12.97 -31.68
C PRO A 46 -37.87 12.53 -30.21
N LEU A 47 -37.30 13.38 -29.33
CA LEU A 47 -37.16 13.09 -27.89
C LEU A 47 -38.52 12.79 -27.23
N SER A 48 -39.60 13.44 -27.69
CA SER A 48 -40.98 13.19 -27.22
C SER A 48 -41.45 11.75 -27.46
N GLY A 49 -41.00 11.11 -28.54
CA GLY A 49 -41.31 9.71 -28.83
C GLY A 49 -40.67 8.74 -27.83
N VAL A 50 -39.45 9.06 -27.39
CA VAL A 50 -38.67 8.27 -26.42
C VAL A 50 -39.15 8.51 -24.99
N GLU A 51 -39.42 9.76 -24.61
CA GLU A 51 -39.99 10.12 -23.30
C GLU A 51 -41.36 9.48 -23.08
N ALA A 52 -42.17 9.34 -24.13
CA ALA A 52 -43.46 8.68 -24.01
C ALA A 52 -43.36 7.14 -23.87
N ALA A 53 -42.17 6.54 -24.01
CA ALA A 53 -41.92 5.10 -23.76
C ALA A 53 -41.17 4.85 -22.44
N ILE A 54 -40.54 5.89 -21.88
CA ILE A 54 -39.73 5.83 -20.66
C ILE A 54 -40.25 6.92 -19.71
N PRO A 55 -40.98 6.54 -18.63
CA PRO A 55 -41.62 7.50 -17.72
C PRO A 55 -40.66 8.47 -17.01
N ASP A 56 -39.40 8.07 -16.83
CA ASP A 56 -38.36 8.93 -16.24
C ASP A 56 -37.69 9.79 -17.32
N GLY A 57 -38.00 11.10 -17.31
CA GLY A 57 -37.45 12.07 -18.27
C GLY A 57 -35.94 12.25 -18.19
N LYS A 58 -35.29 12.05 -17.04
CA LYS A 58 -33.82 12.08 -16.96
C LYS A 58 -33.21 10.86 -17.62
N LEU A 59 -33.83 9.70 -17.41
CA LEU A 59 -33.40 8.45 -18.01
C LEU A 59 -33.62 8.44 -19.52
N ALA A 60 -34.78 8.93 -19.99
CA ALA A 60 -35.12 9.05 -21.40
C ALA A 60 -34.11 9.93 -22.16
N LYS A 61 -33.77 11.10 -21.60
CA LYS A 61 -32.76 12.01 -22.18
C LYS A 61 -31.37 11.39 -22.21
N SER A 62 -30.94 10.74 -21.12
CA SER A 62 -29.64 10.05 -21.05
C SER A 62 -29.53 8.88 -22.03
N PHE A 63 -30.60 8.10 -22.17
CA PHE A 63 -30.67 6.98 -23.09
C PHE A 63 -30.67 7.44 -24.55
N HIS A 64 -31.53 8.41 -24.89
CA HIS A 64 -31.63 8.96 -26.24
C HIS A 64 -30.31 9.63 -26.71
N ALA A 65 -29.65 10.39 -25.84
CA ALA A 65 -28.34 10.98 -26.13
C ALA A 65 -27.28 9.92 -26.45
N ALA A 66 -27.38 8.75 -25.83
CA ALA A 66 -26.43 7.68 -26.03
C ALA A 66 -26.70 6.89 -27.31
N CYS A 67 -27.96 6.64 -27.67
CA CYS A 67 -28.31 6.11 -28.98
C CYS A 67 -27.78 7.03 -30.10
N LYS A 68 -27.92 8.35 -29.96
CA LYS A 68 -27.33 9.34 -30.88
C LYS A 68 -25.82 9.31 -30.98
N SER A 69 -25.14 8.95 -29.89
CA SER A 69 -23.67 8.84 -29.87
C SER A 69 -23.14 7.49 -30.38
N HIS A 70 -24.01 6.48 -30.46
CA HIS A 70 -23.62 5.10 -30.79
C HIS A 70 -23.14 4.97 -32.25
N GLY A 71 -23.80 5.67 -33.18
CA GLY A 71 -23.44 5.67 -34.61
C GLY A 71 -22.21 6.50 -34.99
N LYS A 72 -21.70 7.36 -34.10
CA LYS A 72 -20.56 8.28 -34.41
C LYS A 72 -19.17 7.68 -34.21
N LYS A 73 -19.06 6.42 -33.77
CA LYS A 73 -17.76 5.75 -33.52
C LYS A 73 -17.29 4.81 -34.65
N GLY A 74 -18.08 4.64 -35.72
CA GLY A 74 -17.78 3.68 -36.80
C GLY A 74 -16.96 4.20 -37.98
N THR A 75 -16.78 5.52 -38.15
CA THR A 75 -16.23 6.06 -39.40
C THR A 75 -15.38 7.32 -39.16
N LYS A 76 -14.06 7.17 -39.14
CA LYS A 76 -13.07 8.02 -39.86
C LYS A 76 -11.62 7.68 -39.47
N ARG A 77 -10.90 7.08 -40.44
CA ARG A 77 -9.51 7.43 -40.80
C ARG A 77 -9.52 8.76 -41.57
N ALA A 78 -8.37 9.43 -41.54
CA ALA A 78 -7.92 10.60 -42.34
C ALA A 78 -8.46 12.00 -41.96
N ALA A 79 -7.53 12.82 -41.40
CA ALA A 79 -7.10 14.19 -41.77
C ALA A 79 -8.17 15.17 -42.32
N GLU A 80 -8.34 16.44 -41.92
CA GLU A 80 -7.45 17.53 -41.46
C GLU A 80 -8.21 18.53 -40.52
N GLU A 81 -7.43 19.26 -39.71
CA GLU A 81 -7.54 20.61 -39.06
C GLU A 81 -8.89 21.36 -38.94
N GLN A 82 -9.26 22.13 -37.90
CA GLN A 82 -8.58 23.09 -37.00
C GLN A 82 -9.32 23.18 -35.64
N PRO A 83 -8.70 23.72 -34.56
CA PRO A 83 -9.17 23.58 -33.17
C PRO A 83 -9.95 24.81 -32.66
N SER A 84 -11.01 24.57 -31.87
CA SER A 84 -11.57 25.56 -30.96
C SER A 84 -11.20 25.22 -29.51
N LEU A 85 -10.68 26.24 -28.84
CA LEU A 85 -10.10 26.21 -27.50
C LEU A 85 -11.16 25.87 -26.45
N ASN A 86 -11.03 24.72 -25.80
CA ASN A 86 -11.49 24.53 -24.44
C ASN A 86 -10.64 23.49 -23.73
N THR A 87 -9.87 23.98 -22.76
CA THR A 87 -8.88 23.28 -21.95
C THR A 87 -9.44 22.05 -21.25
N LYS A 88 -9.30 20.88 -21.89
CA LYS A 88 -9.41 19.58 -21.21
C LYS A 88 -8.00 19.09 -20.85
N LYS A 89 -7.84 18.75 -19.56
CA LYS A 89 -6.65 18.16 -18.97
C LYS A 89 -6.10 17.02 -19.85
N PRO A 90 -4.77 16.91 -20.04
CA PRO A 90 -4.18 15.96 -20.98
C PRO A 90 -4.50 14.52 -20.57
N LYS A 91 -4.94 13.76 -21.57
CA LYS A 91 -5.27 12.33 -21.49
C LYS A 91 -3.99 11.56 -21.15
N LEU A 92 -3.96 10.97 -19.96
CA LEU A 92 -2.93 10.07 -19.48
C LEU A 92 -2.93 8.77 -20.31
N GLU A 93 -1.81 8.05 -20.28
CA GLU A 93 -1.81 6.58 -20.28
C GLU A 93 -3.04 6.07 -19.49
N PRO A 94 -3.75 5.04 -19.97
CA PRO A 94 -5.06 4.64 -19.44
C PRO A 94 -5.10 4.64 -17.91
N HIS A 95 -6.15 5.24 -17.34
CA HIS A 95 -6.30 5.50 -15.92
C HIS A 95 -6.06 4.22 -15.10
N LYS A 96 -4.93 4.21 -14.41
CA LYS A 96 -4.17 3.06 -13.89
C LYS A 96 -4.72 2.53 -12.56
N HIS A 97 -6.03 2.36 -12.44
CA HIS A 97 -6.66 1.88 -11.20
C HIS A 97 -6.89 0.34 -11.17
N ASP A 98 -6.65 -0.35 -12.30
CA ASP A 98 -6.96 -1.79 -12.50
C ASP A 98 -5.77 -2.60 -13.07
N LEU A 99 -4.52 -2.25 -12.75
CA LEU A 99 -3.44 -3.24 -12.94
C LEU A 99 -3.62 -4.36 -11.92
N ASP A 100 -3.90 -5.57 -12.41
CA ASP A 100 -3.89 -6.80 -11.63
C ASP A 100 -2.45 -7.31 -11.56
N TYR A 101 -1.81 -7.17 -10.41
CA TYR A 101 -0.45 -7.67 -10.20
C TYR A 101 -0.34 -9.18 -10.40
N ASN A 102 -1.45 -9.93 -10.37
CA ASN A 102 -1.45 -11.37 -10.62
C ASN A 102 -1.42 -11.72 -12.12
N SER A 103 -1.64 -10.75 -13.02
CA SER A 103 -1.65 -11.00 -14.46
C SER A 103 -0.31 -10.75 -15.15
N MET A 104 0.70 -10.27 -14.42
CA MET A 104 2.04 -9.98 -14.92
C MET A 104 3.07 -10.85 -14.21
N THR A 105 4.16 -11.19 -14.90
CA THR A 105 5.31 -11.81 -14.22
C THR A 105 6.02 -10.77 -13.34
N ALA A 106 6.77 -11.25 -12.34
CA ALA A 106 7.53 -10.38 -11.44
C ALA A 106 8.50 -9.48 -12.24
N ASP A 107 9.22 -10.06 -13.20
CA ASP A 107 10.23 -9.35 -13.99
C ASP A 107 9.62 -8.28 -14.90
N GLU A 108 8.47 -8.56 -15.53
CA GLU A 108 7.74 -7.57 -16.33
C GLU A 108 7.26 -6.39 -15.48
N LEU A 109 6.74 -6.68 -14.29
CA LEU A 109 6.27 -5.65 -13.36
C LEU A 109 7.44 -4.75 -12.92
N GLU A 110 8.54 -5.35 -12.46
CA GLU A 110 9.70 -4.58 -11.99
C GLU A 110 10.39 -3.80 -13.12
N SER A 111 10.47 -4.37 -14.32
CA SER A 111 10.98 -3.69 -15.51
C SER A 111 10.14 -2.47 -15.88
N SER A 112 8.82 -2.58 -15.82
CA SER A 112 7.89 -1.47 -16.10
C SER A 112 8.02 -0.30 -15.10
N LEU A 113 8.53 -0.60 -13.90
CA LEU A 113 8.67 0.35 -12.80
C LEU A 113 10.08 0.94 -12.68
N ARG A 114 11.02 0.56 -13.56
CA ARG A 114 12.38 1.11 -13.58
C ARG A 114 12.36 2.63 -13.75
N LEU A 115 13.26 3.29 -13.03
CA LEU A 115 13.48 4.74 -13.06
C LEU A 115 14.72 5.07 -13.91
N PRO A 116 14.76 6.25 -14.56
CA PRO A 116 15.95 6.71 -15.28
C PRO A 116 17.13 6.90 -14.32
N LEU A 117 18.35 6.68 -14.81
CA LEU A 117 19.58 6.83 -14.05
C LEU A 117 20.66 7.44 -14.95
N VAL A 118 21.33 8.49 -14.45
CA VAL A 118 22.48 9.14 -15.09
C VAL A 118 23.54 9.30 -14.02
N GLU A 119 24.70 8.66 -14.15
CA GLU A 119 25.77 8.70 -13.13
C GLU A 119 26.95 9.60 -13.52
N ASP A 120 26.85 10.33 -14.63
CA ASP A 120 27.86 11.28 -15.06
C ASP A 120 27.99 12.46 -14.07
N GLU A 121 29.11 12.52 -13.36
CA GLU A 121 29.33 13.48 -12.28
C GLU A 121 29.37 14.93 -12.75
N GLU A 122 29.92 15.19 -13.94
CA GLU A 122 30.06 16.54 -14.48
C GLU A 122 28.68 17.10 -14.83
N ALA A 123 27.89 16.35 -15.61
CA ALA A 123 26.53 16.73 -15.94
C ALA A 123 25.63 16.87 -14.69
N ILE A 124 25.80 16.02 -13.68
CA ILE A 124 25.06 16.15 -12.42
C ILE A 124 25.45 17.46 -11.72
N ARG A 125 26.76 17.78 -11.61
CA ARG A 125 27.25 18.94 -10.85
C ARG A 125 26.75 20.27 -11.43
N GLU A 126 26.61 20.37 -12.74
CA GLU A 126 26.12 21.57 -13.44
C GLU A 126 24.60 21.75 -13.37
N THR A 127 23.86 20.72 -12.94
CA THR A 127 22.40 20.72 -12.99
C THR A 127 21.77 21.40 -11.78
N VAL A 128 20.84 22.33 -12.08
CA VAL A 128 19.94 22.96 -11.09
C VAL A 128 18.49 22.60 -11.44
N LEU A 129 17.81 21.97 -10.50
CA LEU A 129 16.41 21.54 -10.65
C LEU A 129 15.47 22.48 -9.90
N VAL A 130 14.21 22.50 -10.30
CA VAL A 130 13.11 23.14 -9.58
C VAL A 130 12.11 22.07 -9.18
N THR A 131 11.87 21.91 -7.87
CA THR A 131 11.02 20.84 -7.33
C THR A 131 10.36 21.22 -6.02
N ASN A 132 9.33 20.45 -5.64
CA ASN A 132 8.72 20.51 -4.32
C ASN A 132 9.49 19.64 -3.32
N ARG A 133 9.27 19.88 -2.02
CA ARG A 133 9.87 19.06 -0.95
C ARG A 133 9.44 17.59 -0.98
N ALA A 134 8.15 17.31 -1.21
CA ALA A 134 7.60 15.95 -1.21
C ALA A 134 8.22 15.00 -2.26
N PRO A 135 8.30 15.34 -3.56
CA PRO A 135 8.93 14.47 -4.55
C PRO A 135 10.44 14.30 -4.29
N LEU A 136 11.11 15.29 -3.69
CA LEU A 136 12.50 15.14 -3.27
C LEU A 136 12.65 14.11 -2.14
N VAL A 137 11.78 14.12 -1.11
CA VAL A 137 11.77 13.07 -0.07
C VAL A 137 11.54 11.70 -0.71
N LEU A 138 10.62 11.62 -1.68
CA LEU A 138 10.32 10.37 -2.39
C LEU A 138 11.57 9.83 -3.11
N ALA A 139 12.31 10.68 -3.82
CA ALA A 139 13.56 10.29 -4.48
C ALA A 139 14.64 9.83 -3.48
N PHE A 140 14.82 10.57 -2.38
CA PHE A 140 15.74 10.20 -1.29
C PHE A 140 15.41 8.82 -0.71
N ALA A 141 14.13 8.55 -0.44
CA ALA A 141 13.67 7.29 0.13
C ALA A 141 13.87 6.11 -0.84
N VAL A 142 13.54 6.29 -2.12
CA VAL A 142 13.67 5.22 -3.13
C VAL A 142 15.13 4.77 -3.27
N GLU A 143 16.06 5.72 -3.39
CA GLU A 143 17.49 5.38 -3.49
C GLU A 143 18.07 4.91 -2.16
N LEU A 144 17.63 5.44 -1.01
CA LEU A 144 18.08 4.95 0.30
C LEU A 144 17.74 3.47 0.50
N LEU A 145 16.49 3.09 0.18
CA LEU A 145 15.99 1.73 0.35
C LEU A 145 16.79 0.71 -0.47
N ARG A 146 17.44 1.13 -1.55
CA ARG A 146 18.34 0.25 -2.30
C ARG A 146 19.52 -0.24 -1.46
N PHE A 147 20.03 0.60 -0.57
CA PHE A 147 21.20 0.31 0.27
C PHE A 147 20.79 -0.26 1.63
N THR A 148 19.69 0.23 2.21
CA THR A 148 19.23 -0.24 3.52
C THR A 148 18.42 -1.53 3.43
N MET A 149 17.65 -1.72 2.36
CA MET A 149 16.75 -2.86 2.13
C MET A 149 16.91 -3.41 0.69
N PRO A 150 18.10 -3.92 0.30
CA PRO A 150 18.38 -4.38 -1.05
C PRO A 150 17.44 -5.48 -1.54
N GLU A 151 16.92 -6.30 -0.62
CA GLU A 151 15.96 -7.37 -0.87
C GLU A 151 14.61 -6.86 -1.41
N GLN A 152 14.31 -5.57 -1.21
CA GLN A 152 13.07 -4.97 -1.70
C GLN A 152 13.19 -4.69 -3.20
N PRO A 153 12.26 -5.20 -4.05
CA PRO A 153 12.23 -4.87 -5.47
C PRO A 153 11.88 -3.40 -5.73
N PRO A 154 12.12 -2.86 -6.95
CA PRO A 154 11.77 -1.48 -7.32
C PRO A 154 10.35 -1.06 -6.94
N SER A 155 9.35 -1.93 -7.18
CA SER A 155 7.96 -1.73 -6.81
C SER A 155 7.78 -1.53 -5.31
N SER A 156 8.38 -2.39 -4.49
CA SER A 156 8.34 -2.28 -3.03
C SER A 156 9.01 -1.00 -2.56
N ARG A 157 10.17 -0.62 -3.12
CA ARG A 157 10.86 0.63 -2.77
C ARG A 157 9.99 1.85 -3.05
N LEU A 158 9.33 1.90 -4.21
CA LEU A 158 8.41 2.98 -4.58
C LEU A 158 7.22 3.08 -3.62
N SER A 159 6.60 1.95 -3.27
CA SER A 159 5.46 1.89 -2.35
C SER A 159 5.82 2.33 -0.93
N LEU A 160 6.92 1.78 -0.38
CA LEU A 160 7.42 2.14 0.95
C LEU A 160 7.78 3.64 1.01
N SER A 161 8.43 4.15 -0.04
CA SER A 161 8.81 5.56 -0.12
C SER A 161 7.58 6.48 -0.17
N GLN A 162 6.53 6.09 -0.89
CA GLN A 162 5.26 6.84 -0.91
C GLN A 162 4.57 6.83 0.46
N ALA A 163 4.67 5.74 1.22
CA ALA A 163 4.16 5.68 2.59
C ALA A 163 4.87 6.68 3.51
N VAL A 164 6.19 6.83 3.38
CA VAL A 164 6.97 7.83 4.13
C VAL A 164 6.53 9.25 3.75
N VAL A 165 6.41 9.53 2.46
CA VAL A 165 6.01 10.87 1.98
C VAL A 165 4.61 11.22 2.46
N SER A 166 3.66 10.29 2.39
CA SER A 166 2.28 10.50 2.84
C SER A 166 2.23 10.72 4.36
N ALA A 167 2.96 9.92 5.15
CA ALA A 167 3.06 10.09 6.59
C ALA A 167 3.69 11.45 7.00
N ASN A 168 4.73 11.89 6.29
CA ASN A 168 5.38 13.18 6.52
C ASN A 168 4.50 14.36 6.10
N SER A 169 3.81 14.24 4.97
CA SER A 169 2.84 15.22 4.48
C SER A 169 1.73 15.44 5.51
N ARG A 170 1.07 14.37 5.98
CA ARG A 170 0.03 14.45 7.03
C ARG A 170 0.53 15.11 8.30
N SER A 171 1.67 14.64 8.82
CA SER A 171 2.25 15.19 10.06
C SER A 171 2.51 16.69 9.91
N LYS A 172 2.94 17.11 8.71
CA LYS A 172 3.16 18.53 8.41
C LYS A 172 1.85 19.29 8.24
N ALA A 173 0.85 18.76 7.51
CA ALA A 173 -0.47 19.38 7.31
C ALA A 173 -1.19 19.66 8.63
N VAL A 174 -1.12 18.71 9.57
CA VAL A 174 -1.62 18.89 10.95
C VAL A 174 -0.82 19.97 11.68
N SER A 175 0.51 19.96 11.60
CA SER A 175 1.35 20.94 12.30
C SER A 175 1.14 22.39 11.84
N ILE A 176 0.73 22.61 10.59
CA ILE A 176 0.47 23.94 10.01
C ILE A 176 -1.02 24.30 9.99
N GLY A 177 -1.87 23.46 10.58
CA GLY A 177 -3.31 23.72 10.71
C GLY A 177 -4.13 23.56 9.42
N ILE A 178 -3.60 22.91 8.38
CA ILE A 178 -4.36 22.58 7.16
C ILE A 178 -5.31 21.40 7.43
N GLU A 179 -4.84 20.40 8.17
CA GLU A 179 -5.63 19.23 8.55
C GLU A 179 -5.81 19.17 10.07
N LYS A 180 -6.91 18.57 10.52
CA LYS A 180 -7.14 18.30 11.93
C LYS A 180 -6.40 17.02 12.33
N ALA A 181 -5.88 16.99 13.56
CA ALA A 181 -5.32 15.76 14.12
C ALA A 181 -6.40 14.65 14.11
N PRO A 182 -6.03 13.40 13.78
CA PRO A 182 -6.98 12.29 13.77
C PRO A 182 -7.61 12.12 15.16
N THR A 183 -8.91 11.82 15.20
CA THR A 183 -9.63 11.62 16.46
C THR A 183 -9.24 10.28 17.05
N ARG A 184 -9.01 10.22 18.37
CA ARG A 184 -8.62 8.98 19.08
C ARG A 184 -9.67 7.88 18.83
N GLY A 185 -9.32 6.88 18.02
CA GLY A 185 -10.22 5.79 17.59
C GLY A 185 -10.36 5.60 16.07
N GLU A 186 -9.83 6.52 15.25
CA GLU A 186 -9.86 6.42 13.77
C GLU A 186 -8.67 5.64 13.17
N GLU A 187 -7.66 5.27 13.97
CA GLU A 187 -6.53 4.48 13.49
C GLU A 187 -6.92 3.00 13.33
N GLN A 188 -7.38 2.64 12.12
CA GLN A 188 -7.69 1.28 11.69
C GLN A 188 -6.43 0.42 11.45
N ILE A 189 -5.35 0.62 12.22
CA ILE A 189 -4.17 -0.24 12.13
C ILE A 189 -4.40 -1.42 13.08
N PRO A 190 -4.53 -2.66 12.58
CA PRO A 190 -4.66 -3.82 13.47
C PRO A 190 -3.48 -3.88 14.44
N GLU A 191 -3.76 -4.12 15.72
CA GLU A 191 -2.72 -4.26 16.73
C GLU A 191 -1.75 -5.39 16.32
N GLY A 192 -0.44 -5.07 16.22
CA GLY A 192 0.57 -6.01 15.73
C GLY A 192 0.85 -5.98 14.23
N GLN A 193 0.32 -5.01 13.47
CA GLN A 193 0.73 -4.78 12.09
C GLN A 193 2.25 -4.57 12.02
N PRO A 194 2.98 -5.29 11.13
CA PRO A 194 4.41 -5.07 10.94
C PRO A 194 4.71 -3.63 10.53
N LYS A 195 5.79 -3.08 11.09
CA LYS A 195 6.30 -1.75 10.76
C LYS A 195 7.76 -1.85 10.35
N VAL A 196 8.16 -0.97 9.43
CA VAL A 196 9.57 -0.76 9.08
C VAL A 196 9.91 0.71 9.26
N ARG A 197 11.19 1.00 9.49
CA ARG A 197 11.70 2.36 9.61
C ARG A 197 12.37 2.76 8.31
N VAL A 198 11.97 3.92 7.78
CA VAL A 198 12.55 4.51 6.56
C VAL A 198 12.62 6.02 6.75
N LEU A 199 13.80 6.61 6.55
CA LEU A 199 14.09 8.03 6.80
C LEU A 199 13.66 8.48 8.21
N GLY A 200 13.95 7.66 9.22
CA GLY A 200 13.58 7.93 10.62
C GLY A 200 12.09 7.84 10.93
N ARG A 201 11.23 7.43 9.99
CA ARG A 201 9.78 7.31 10.18
C ARG A 201 9.37 5.84 10.18
N GLU A 202 8.51 5.47 11.13
CA GLU A 202 7.88 4.13 11.14
C GLU A 202 6.66 4.10 10.23
N ILE A 203 6.68 3.19 9.26
CA ILE A 203 5.59 2.97 8.30
C ILE A 203 5.03 1.55 8.49
N SER A 204 3.70 1.42 8.43
CA SER A 204 3.03 0.13 8.50
C SER A 204 3.10 -0.56 7.15
N VAL A 205 3.43 -1.85 7.13
CA VAL A 205 3.71 -2.59 5.89
C VAL A 205 2.91 -3.86 5.78
N LEU A 206 2.69 -4.31 4.55
CA LEU A 206 2.07 -5.58 4.21
C LEU A 206 3.07 -6.47 3.46
N LYS A 207 3.18 -7.73 3.88
CA LYS A 207 4.07 -8.72 3.25
C LYS A 207 3.52 -9.19 1.91
N ARG A 208 4.39 -9.40 0.92
CA ARG A 208 4.08 -10.01 -0.38
C ARG A 208 4.49 -11.49 -0.35
N SER A 209 3.64 -12.33 0.20
CA SER A 209 3.92 -13.77 0.31
C SER A 209 4.10 -14.40 -1.09
N GLY A 210 5.17 -15.18 -1.25
CA GLY A 210 5.46 -15.89 -2.51
C GLY A 210 6.07 -15.03 -3.63
N TYR A 211 6.42 -13.78 -3.36
CA TYR A 211 7.09 -12.93 -4.35
C TYR A 211 8.61 -13.09 -4.25
N ALA A 212 9.23 -13.73 -5.25
CA ALA A 212 10.67 -13.85 -5.37
C ALA A 212 11.20 -12.83 -6.38
N TRP A 213 12.20 -12.05 -5.96
CA TRP A 213 12.94 -11.12 -6.81
C TRP A 213 14.44 -11.30 -6.56
N LYS A 214 15.24 -11.20 -7.61
CA LYS A 214 16.70 -11.14 -7.54
C LYS A 214 17.15 -9.81 -8.10
N SER A 215 18.06 -9.12 -7.43
CA SER A 215 18.63 -7.89 -7.96
C SER A 215 19.60 -8.20 -9.11
N ASP A 216 19.46 -7.51 -10.25
CA ASP A 216 20.37 -7.57 -11.40
C ASP A 216 21.73 -6.86 -11.20
N GLU A 217 21.98 -6.31 -10.00
CA GLU A 217 23.24 -5.62 -9.71
C GLU A 217 24.30 -6.67 -9.32
N PRO A 218 25.49 -6.70 -9.96
CA PRO A 218 26.52 -7.66 -9.63
C PRO A 218 26.99 -7.47 -8.17
N ASP A 219 27.01 -8.56 -7.41
CA ASP A 219 27.63 -8.66 -6.07
C ASP A 219 29.16 -8.50 -6.19
N GLU A 220 29.65 -7.29 -6.47
CA GLU A 220 31.05 -6.95 -6.25
C GLU A 220 31.28 -6.61 -4.77
N THR A 221 31.15 -7.62 -3.90
CA THR A 221 31.91 -7.84 -2.64
C THR A 221 31.15 -8.81 -1.72
N THR A 222 31.19 -10.11 -2.04
CA THR A 222 31.42 -11.15 -1.02
C THR A 222 31.78 -12.45 -1.73
N SER A 223 33.07 -12.77 -1.78
CA SER A 223 33.50 -14.13 -2.05
C SER A 223 32.96 -15.05 -0.96
N SER A 224 32.23 -16.05 -1.41
CA SER A 224 31.71 -17.15 -0.62
C SER A 224 32.82 -17.88 0.13
N THR A 225 32.71 -17.97 1.45
CA THR A 225 33.11 -19.19 2.17
C THR A 225 31.94 -19.57 3.06
N ALA A 226 31.25 -20.63 2.68
CA ALA A 226 30.23 -21.26 3.49
C ALA A 226 30.90 -21.86 4.75
N GLY A 227 30.59 -21.29 5.91
CA GLY A 227 30.91 -21.82 7.23
C GLY A 227 29.67 -21.72 8.12
N PRO A 228 29.48 -22.66 9.07
CA PRO A 228 28.21 -22.81 9.78
C PRO A 228 27.94 -21.60 10.68
N SER A 229 26.73 -21.07 10.60
CA SER A 229 26.26 -19.94 11.42
C SER A 229 26.35 -20.28 12.91
N SER A 230 27.37 -19.75 13.57
CA SER A 230 27.41 -19.58 15.01
C SER A 230 26.33 -18.56 15.40
N ARG A 231 25.41 -19.01 16.26
CA ARG A 231 24.47 -18.14 16.96
C ARG A 231 25.25 -17.23 17.89
N GLU A 232 25.46 -15.98 17.49
CA GLU A 232 25.91 -14.93 18.41
C GLU A 232 24.69 -14.17 18.94
N SER A 233 24.48 -14.37 20.23
CA SER A 233 23.58 -13.65 21.11
C SER A 233 23.92 -12.16 21.13
N SER A 234 22.98 -11.32 20.67
CA SER A 234 23.00 -9.88 20.92
C SER A 234 21.86 -9.49 21.86
N SER A 235 22.29 -9.04 23.04
CA SER A 235 21.64 -8.20 24.05
C SER A 235 20.13 -7.93 23.97
N SER A 236 19.46 -8.40 25.01
CA SER A 236 18.11 -8.10 25.50
C SER A 236 17.69 -6.62 25.43
N GLY A 237 16.84 -6.30 24.46
CA GLY A 237 15.79 -5.28 24.60
C GLY A 237 14.45 -6.00 24.59
N GLU A 238 13.61 -5.76 25.60
CA GLU A 238 12.35 -6.46 25.90
C GLU A 238 11.49 -6.75 24.66
N GLN A 239 11.56 -7.98 24.15
CA GLN A 239 10.61 -8.46 23.16
C GLN A 239 9.32 -8.90 23.87
N LYS A 240 8.21 -8.21 23.61
CA LYS A 240 6.88 -8.62 24.08
C LYS A 240 6.56 -10.03 23.55
N ALA A 241 6.69 -11.03 24.43
CA ALA A 241 6.53 -12.45 24.15
C ALA A 241 5.12 -12.85 23.65
N TRP A 242 4.13 -12.01 23.90
CA TRP A 242 2.73 -12.27 23.64
C TRP A 242 2.18 -11.46 22.47
N THR A 243 1.31 -12.09 21.67
CA THR A 243 0.47 -11.44 20.68
C THR A 243 -0.97 -11.50 21.14
N VAL A 244 -1.73 -10.41 20.95
CA VAL A 244 -3.07 -10.24 21.49
C VAL A 244 -4.08 -10.13 20.35
N SER A 245 -5.30 -10.64 20.54
CA SER A 245 -6.43 -10.41 19.66
C SER A 245 -7.10 -9.06 19.94
N GLN A 246 -7.95 -8.61 19.02
CA GLN A 246 -8.95 -7.59 19.36
C GLN A 246 -9.85 -8.06 20.51
N LYS A 247 -10.28 -7.11 21.35
CA LYS A 247 -11.26 -7.37 22.42
C LYS A 247 -12.66 -7.43 21.81
N LEU A 248 -13.32 -8.59 21.89
CA LEU A 248 -14.69 -8.75 21.41
C LEU A 248 -15.66 -8.67 22.58
N THR A 249 -16.68 -7.81 22.47
CA THR A 249 -17.70 -7.63 23.50
C THR A 249 -19.06 -7.98 22.93
N SER A 250 -19.82 -8.83 23.62
CA SER A 250 -21.20 -9.18 23.29
C SER A 250 -22.00 -9.40 24.57
N ARG A 251 -23.17 -8.76 24.66
CA ARG A 251 -24.09 -8.82 25.83
C ARG A 251 -23.33 -8.71 27.16
N ALA A 252 -22.53 -7.66 27.28
CA ALA A 252 -21.66 -7.34 28.43
C ALA A 252 -20.55 -8.36 28.76
N SER A 253 -20.46 -9.50 28.06
CA SER A 253 -19.30 -10.38 28.17
C SER A 253 -18.20 -9.93 27.22
N THR A 254 -16.96 -9.93 27.70
CA THR A 254 -15.77 -9.51 26.92
C THR A 254 -14.80 -10.66 26.79
N PHE A 255 -14.20 -10.81 25.60
CA PHE A 255 -13.24 -11.86 25.27
C PHE A 255 -11.96 -11.27 24.70
N VAL A 256 -10.82 -11.85 25.07
CA VAL A 256 -9.52 -11.55 24.46
C VAL A 256 -8.65 -12.80 24.49
N ALA A 257 -7.88 -13.03 23.44
CA ALA A 257 -6.93 -14.13 23.37
C ALA A 257 -5.49 -13.60 23.28
N HIS A 258 -4.57 -14.33 23.91
CA HIS A 258 -3.15 -14.09 23.89
C HIS A 258 -2.45 -15.34 23.38
N ALA A 259 -1.50 -15.19 22.45
CA ALA A 259 -0.71 -16.29 21.93
C ALA A 259 0.79 -16.01 22.06
N ALA A 260 1.55 -16.99 22.54
CA ALA A 260 3.01 -16.92 22.65
C ALA A 260 3.68 -18.18 22.11
N SER A 261 4.92 -18.03 21.66
CA SER A 261 5.73 -19.17 21.20
C SER A 261 6.23 -19.98 22.39
N LEU A 262 6.25 -21.30 22.23
CA LEU A 262 6.83 -22.23 23.19
C LEU A 262 7.97 -23.00 22.52
N SER A 263 9.17 -22.93 23.08
CA SER A 263 10.28 -23.83 22.73
C SER A 263 10.27 -25.11 23.58
N SER A 264 9.62 -25.08 24.74
CA SER A 264 9.43 -26.23 25.61
C SER A 264 8.13 -26.11 26.41
N PRO A 265 7.38 -27.20 26.65
CA PRO A 265 6.18 -27.20 27.50
C PRO A 265 6.42 -26.65 28.91
N SER A 266 7.63 -26.79 29.46
CA SER A 266 7.97 -26.32 30.80
C SER A 266 7.94 -24.78 30.94
N LEU A 267 8.11 -24.04 29.84
CA LEU A 267 8.09 -22.57 29.84
C LEU A 267 6.69 -21.98 30.04
N ARG A 268 5.63 -22.77 29.80
CA ARG A 268 4.23 -22.32 29.91
C ARG A 268 3.95 -21.61 31.23
N ALA A 269 4.32 -22.21 32.36
CA ALA A 269 4.00 -21.66 33.67
C ALA A 269 4.65 -20.28 33.90
N SER A 270 5.92 -20.13 33.51
CA SER A 270 6.65 -18.85 33.57
C SER A 270 6.04 -17.81 32.64
N LEU A 271 5.74 -18.18 31.39
CA LEU A 271 5.14 -17.27 30.41
C LEU A 271 3.76 -16.77 30.83
N VAL A 272 2.89 -17.65 31.33
CA VAL A 272 1.56 -17.26 31.81
C VAL A 272 1.68 -16.36 33.05
N LYS A 273 2.61 -16.64 33.97
CA LYS A 273 2.86 -15.77 35.12
C LYS A 273 3.33 -14.38 34.70
N SER A 274 4.24 -14.30 33.73
CA SER A 274 4.68 -13.04 33.12
C SER A 274 3.52 -12.31 32.44
N LEU A 275 2.62 -13.01 31.74
CA LEU A 275 1.44 -12.41 31.12
C LEU A 275 0.52 -11.73 32.16
N MET A 276 0.26 -12.39 33.28
CA MET A 276 -0.57 -11.84 34.37
C MET A 276 0.11 -10.63 35.03
N THR A 277 1.44 -10.66 35.16
CA THR A 277 2.21 -9.53 35.70
C THR A 277 2.19 -8.32 34.76
N ASP A 278 2.36 -8.56 33.46
CA ASP A 278 2.35 -7.51 32.43
C ASP A 278 0.95 -6.92 32.19
N ARG A 279 -0.10 -7.72 32.47
CA ARG A 279 -1.51 -7.38 32.26
C ARG A 279 -2.34 -7.77 33.49
N PRO A 280 -2.22 -7.01 34.58
CA PRO A 280 -2.92 -7.33 35.82
C PRO A 280 -4.44 -7.33 35.67
N GLU A 281 -5.00 -6.66 34.65
CA GLU A 281 -6.43 -6.72 34.38
C GLU A 281 -6.95 -8.14 34.07
N LEU A 282 -6.09 -9.04 33.57
CA LEU A 282 -6.49 -10.43 33.28
C LEU A 282 -6.82 -11.24 34.53
N GLU A 283 -6.24 -10.88 35.68
CA GLU A 283 -6.53 -11.53 36.97
C GLU A 283 -7.96 -11.26 37.46
N THR A 284 -8.57 -10.16 36.99
CA THR A 284 -9.96 -9.81 37.32
C THR A 284 -10.99 -10.57 36.49
N ALA A 285 -10.54 -11.35 35.50
CA ALA A 285 -11.42 -12.07 34.60
C ALA A 285 -12.11 -13.24 35.27
N THR A 286 -13.29 -13.58 34.74
CA THR A 286 -14.08 -14.72 35.25
C THR A 286 -13.42 -16.04 34.87
N HIS A 287 -12.81 -16.11 33.68
CA HIS A 287 -12.12 -17.29 33.17
C HIS A 287 -10.87 -16.90 32.39
N ASN A 288 -9.78 -17.61 32.62
CA ASN A 288 -8.49 -17.57 31.91
C ASN A 288 -8.12 -18.99 31.45
N ALA A 289 -8.87 -19.51 30.48
CA ALA A 289 -8.61 -20.81 29.88
C ALA A 289 -7.32 -20.79 29.05
N TRP A 290 -6.63 -21.92 28.95
CA TRP A 290 -5.44 -22.02 28.10
C TRP A 290 -5.32 -23.37 27.40
N ALA A 291 -4.62 -23.36 26.27
CA ALA A 291 -4.24 -24.55 25.53
C ALA A 291 -2.83 -24.40 24.96
N LEU A 292 -2.11 -25.50 24.85
CA LEU A 292 -0.80 -25.54 24.20
C LEU A 292 -0.64 -26.78 23.33
N ARG A 293 0.15 -26.61 22.27
CA ARG A 293 0.65 -27.69 21.43
C ARG A 293 2.14 -27.51 21.27
N SER A 294 2.94 -28.56 21.51
CA SER A 294 4.40 -28.52 21.39
C SER A 294 4.88 -29.77 20.66
N SER A 295 5.81 -29.62 19.72
CA SER A 295 6.58 -30.72 19.14
C SER A 295 8.04 -30.56 19.56
N TYR A 296 8.77 -31.67 19.71
CA TYR A 296 10.17 -31.65 20.12
C TYR A 296 11.06 -32.31 19.06
N GLY A 297 12.07 -31.59 18.60
CA GLY A 297 13.00 -32.06 17.57
C GLY A 297 12.28 -32.47 16.27
N ASN A 298 12.74 -33.56 15.65
CA ASN A 298 12.14 -34.15 14.46
C ASN A 298 11.07 -35.21 14.79
N SER A 299 10.58 -35.26 16.03
CA SER A 299 9.55 -36.22 16.42
C SER A 299 8.20 -35.85 15.78
N PRO A 300 7.48 -36.81 15.16
CA PRO A 300 6.13 -36.59 14.64
C PRO A 300 5.09 -36.44 15.77
N LEU A 301 5.45 -36.67 17.03
CA LEU A 301 4.55 -36.59 18.17
C LEU A 301 4.37 -35.14 18.65
N VAL A 302 3.13 -34.66 18.61
CA VAL A 302 2.73 -33.36 19.17
C VAL A 302 2.11 -33.60 20.55
N GLN A 303 2.72 -33.02 21.58
CA GLN A 303 2.18 -33.00 22.93
C GLN A 303 1.18 -31.86 23.06
N GLU A 304 0.04 -32.14 23.68
CA GLU A 304 -1.05 -31.19 23.86
C GLU A 304 -1.49 -31.18 25.32
N ALA A 305 -1.79 -29.98 25.84
CA ALA A 305 -2.34 -29.79 27.17
C ALA A 305 -3.29 -28.59 27.16
N SER A 306 -4.31 -28.63 28.01
CA SER A 306 -5.27 -27.53 28.12
C SER A 306 -5.87 -27.43 29.52
N PHE A 307 -6.45 -26.28 29.83
CA PHE A 307 -7.16 -26.00 31.07
C PHE A 307 -8.35 -25.10 30.79
N ASP A 308 -9.51 -25.46 31.32
CA ASP A 308 -10.79 -24.80 31.01
C ASP A 308 -11.07 -23.58 31.91
N ASP A 309 -10.43 -23.51 33.08
CA ASP A 309 -10.67 -22.47 34.11
C ASP A 309 -12.15 -22.17 34.40
N GLY A 310 -12.97 -23.22 34.57
CA GLY A 310 -14.40 -23.09 34.87
C GLY A 310 -15.30 -22.85 33.63
N GLU A 311 -14.74 -22.55 32.46
CA GLU A 311 -15.45 -22.51 31.20
C GLU A 311 -15.47 -23.91 30.56
N SER A 312 -16.37 -24.78 31.02
CA SER A 312 -16.40 -26.20 30.64
C SER A 312 -16.31 -26.45 29.13
N GLY A 313 -15.30 -27.21 28.72
CA GLY A 313 -15.03 -27.59 27.33
C GLY A 313 -14.12 -26.62 26.56
N CYS A 314 -13.75 -25.48 27.15
CA CYS A 314 -12.99 -24.43 26.47
C CYS A 314 -11.58 -24.88 26.04
N GLY A 315 -10.84 -25.57 26.91
CA GLY A 315 -9.50 -26.06 26.60
C GLY A 315 -9.48 -27.05 25.44
N LYS A 316 -10.42 -28.00 25.41
CA LYS A 316 -10.59 -28.93 24.27
C LYS A 316 -10.95 -28.19 22.98
N PHE A 317 -11.83 -27.20 23.07
CA PHE A 317 -12.21 -26.35 21.94
C PHE A 317 -11.01 -25.54 21.38
N MET A 318 -10.19 -24.97 22.26
CA MET A 318 -8.96 -24.28 21.87
C MET A 318 -7.97 -25.21 21.18
N LEU A 319 -7.75 -26.42 21.72
CA LEU A 319 -6.89 -27.44 21.09
C LEU A 319 -7.39 -27.81 19.70
N GLN A 320 -8.71 -27.97 19.52
CA GLN A 320 -9.29 -28.24 18.21
C GLN A 320 -8.98 -27.13 17.20
N ILE A 321 -9.14 -25.86 17.57
CA ILE A 321 -8.80 -24.72 16.70
C ILE A 321 -7.30 -24.73 16.35
N MET A 322 -6.44 -25.00 17.32
CA MET A 322 -5.00 -25.06 17.08
C MET A 322 -4.60 -26.23 16.15
N ARG A 323 -5.33 -27.36 16.19
CA ARG A 323 -5.17 -28.48 15.25
C ARG A 323 -5.64 -28.11 13.84
N GLU A 324 -6.84 -27.53 13.72
CA GLU A 324 -7.41 -27.08 12.44
C GLU A 324 -6.50 -26.03 11.74
N THR A 325 -5.80 -25.21 12.51
CA THR A 325 -4.86 -24.20 12.01
C THR A 325 -3.40 -24.69 11.90
N GLU A 326 -3.16 -25.97 12.17
CA GLU A 326 -1.85 -26.64 12.15
C GLU A 326 -0.77 -25.89 12.96
N VAL A 327 -1.15 -25.21 14.04
CA VAL A 327 -0.21 -24.46 14.87
C VAL A 327 0.39 -25.35 15.95
N THR A 328 1.73 -25.48 15.95
CA THR A 328 2.53 -26.15 16.98
C THR A 328 3.46 -25.17 17.69
N ASN A 329 4.12 -25.61 18.77
CA ASN A 329 5.08 -24.83 19.55
C ASN A 329 4.51 -23.48 20.02
N THR A 330 3.27 -23.53 20.53
CA THR A 330 2.48 -22.34 20.85
C THR A 330 1.59 -22.57 22.06
N VAL A 331 1.50 -21.58 22.93
CA VAL A 331 0.48 -21.47 23.98
C VAL A 331 -0.51 -20.37 23.63
N VAL A 332 -1.79 -20.62 23.89
CA VAL A 332 -2.87 -19.64 23.79
C VAL A 332 -3.56 -19.53 25.15
N VAL A 333 -3.77 -18.31 25.62
CA VAL A 333 -4.56 -17.97 26.81
C VAL A 333 -5.77 -17.18 26.35
N LEU A 334 -6.97 -17.69 26.61
CA LEU A 334 -8.23 -17.04 26.31
C LEU A 334 -8.84 -16.52 27.61
N THR A 335 -9.01 -15.21 27.69
CA THR A 335 -9.58 -14.53 28.84
C THR A 335 -11.01 -14.09 28.54
N ARG A 336 -11.91 -14.35 29.48
CA ARG A 336 -13.32 -13.96 29.43
C ARG A 336 -13.73 -13.23 30.71
N TRP A 337 -14.32 -12.05 30.55
CA TRP A 337 -15.10 -11.38 31.59
C TRP A 337 -16.58 -11.64 31.34
N TYR A 338 -17.26 -12.29 32.30
CA TYR A 338 -18.68 -12.59 32.22
C TYR A 338 -19.53 -11.37 32.62
N GLY A 339 -20.42 -10.95 31.73
CA GLY A 339 -21.27 -9.78 31.93
C GLY A 339 -22.64 -10.03 32.58
N GLY A 340 -22.87 -11.21 33.16
CA GLY A 340 -24.15 -11.57 33.79
C GLY A 340 -25.21 -12.20 32.86
N ILE A 341 -24.97 -12.22 31.54
CA ILE A 341 -25.92 -12.78 30.55
C ILE A 341 -25.34 -14.05 29.91
N MET A 342 -26.09 -15.15 29.95
CA MET A 342 -25.71 -16.40 29.29
C MET A 342 -25.74 -16.23 27.76
N LEU A 343 -24.58 -16.40 27.12
CA LEU A 343 -24.42 -16.27 25.67
C LEU A 343 -24.79 -17.53 24.89
N GLY A 344 -24.92 -18.68 25.56
CA GLY A 344 -25.17 -19.96 24.89
C GLY A 344 -24.09 -20.27 23.83
N PRO A 345 -24.46 -20.78 22.64
CA PRO A 345 -23.51 -21.13 21.58
C PRO A 345 -22.69 -19.96 21.01
N ASP A 346 -23.20 -18.72 21.07
CA ASP A 346 -22.53 -17.54 20.49
C ASP A 346 -21.17 -17.27 21.14
N ARG A 347 -20.97 -17.66 22.41
CA ARG A 347 -19.67 -17.57 23.09
C ARG A 347 -18.58 -18.30 22.31
N TRP A 348 -18.88 -19.46 21.73
CA TRP A 348 -17.89 -20.27 21.01
C TRP A 348 -17.45 -19.60 19.72
N ARG A 349 -18.39 -18.93 19.02
CA ARG A 349 -18.06 -18.14 17.82
C ARG A 349 -17.09 -17.01 18.16
N LEU A 350 -17.37 -16.24 19.21
CA LEU A 350 -16.52 -15.13 19.67
C LEU A 350 -15.14 -15.60 20.13
N MET A 351 -15.09 -16.70 20.90
CA MET A 351 -13.83 -17.29 21.34
C MET A 351 -12.97 -17.72 20.15
N ARG A 352 -13.56 -18.39 19.15
CA ARG A 352 -12.85 -18.80 17.93
C ARG A 352 -12.29 -17.60 17.17
N GLU A 353 -13.08 -16.54 17.05
CA GLU A 353 -12.66 -15.30 16.40
C GLU A 353 -11.46 -14.67 17.11
N CYS A 354 -11.51 -14.53 18.44
CA CYS A 354 -10.36 -14.05 19.23
C CYS A 354 -9.13 -14.94 19.07
N ILE A 355 -9.27 -16.27 19.19
CA ILE A 355 -8.16 -17.22 19.09
C ILE A 355 -7.51 -17.13 17.71
N ASN A 356 -8.31 -17.15 16.64
CA ASN A 356 -7.80 -17.04 15.27
C ASN A 356 -7.10 -15.72 15.02
N ASP A 357 -7.62 -14.61 15.53
CA ASP A 357 -6.98 -13.31 15.40
C ASP A 357 -5.62 -13.28 16.13
N ALA A 358 -5.54 -13.77 17.37
CA ALA A 358 -4.27 -13.85 18.12
C ALA A 358 -3.24 -14.77 17.43
N LEU A 359 -3.66 -15.93 16.93
CA LEU A 359 -2.81 -16.87 16.20
C LEU A 359 -2.34 -16.29 14.86
N SER A 360 -3.22 -15.62 14.12
CA SER A 360 -2.90 -14.97 12.85
C SER A 360 -1.93 -13.81 13.04
N SER A 361 -2.12 -13.00 14.10
CA SER A 361 -1.23 -11.90 14.46
C SER A 361 0.15 -12.40 14.85
N ARG A 362 0.25 -13.57 15.49
CA ARG A 362 1.53 -14.22 15.76
C ARG A 362 2.23 -14.66 14.47
N ARG A 363 1.50 -15.24 13.51
CA ARG A 363 2.07 -15.55 12.18
C ARG A 363 2.57 -14.28 11.47
N ARG A 364 1.89 -13.15 11.65
CA ARG A 364 2.30 -11.83 11.10
C ARG A 364 3.59 -11.28 11.72
N LYS A 365 3.88 -11.59 13.00
CA LYS A 365 5.17 -11.26 13.66
C LYS A 365 6.37 -12.12 13.18
N SER A 366 6.16 -13.05 12.23
CA SER A 366 7.26 -13.70 11.52
C SER A 366 8.15 -12.63 10.88
N THR A 367 9.44 -12.67 11.20
CA THR A 367 10.55 -11.87 10.64
C THR A 367 10.26 -11.39 9.21
N LEU A 368 10.32 -10.09 8.96
CA LEU A 368 10.26 -9.47 7.62
C LEU A 368 11.52 -9.79 6.78
N ALA A 369 12.32 -10.78 7.19
CA ALA A 369 13.64 -11.04 6.63
C ALA A 369 13.50 -11.59 5.22
N GLY A 370 13.81 -10.76 4.22
CA GLY A 370 13.93 -11.15 2.81
C GLY A 370 12.65 -11.10 1.98
N GLU A 371 11.49 -10.80 2.58
CA GLU A 371 10.22 -10.73 1.85
C GLU A 371 9.97 -9.34 1.27
N ALA A 372 9.43 -9.28 0.06
CA ALA A 372 9.02 -8.02 -0.55
C ALA A 372 7.82 -7.41 0.19
N LEU A 373 7.81 -6.09 0.36
CA LEU A 373 6.85 -5.38 1.19
C LEU A 373 6.05 -4.35 0.40
N TRP A 374 4.83 -4.07 0.86
CA TRP A 374 4.01 -2.93 0.45
C TRP A 374 3.87 -1.93 1.60
N GLY A 375 3.95 -0.65 1.31
CA GLY A 375 3.56 0.40 2.26
C GLY A 375 2.03 0.48 2.34
N LEU A 376 1.46 0.41 3.54
CA LEU A 376 0.01 0.53 3.72
C LEU A 376 -0.44 1.99 3.55
N ASP A 377 -1.53 2.17 2.80
CA ASP A 377 -2.17 3.46 2.58
C ASP A 377 -3.35 3.65 3.53
N LEU A 378 -3.08 4.22 4.70
CA LEU A 378 -4.07 4.42 5.76
C LEU A 378 -5.19 5.41 5.40
N GLU A 379 -5.05 6.18 4.32
CA GLU A 379 -6.04 7.19 3.92
C GLU A 379 -7.13 6.62 3.00
N ASN A 380 -6.84 5.51 2.31
CA ASN A 380 -7.73 4.98 1.31
C ASN A 380 -8.88 4.17 1.95
N LYS A 381 -10.01 4.84 2.15
CA LYS A 381 -11.27 4.28 2.68
C LYS A 381 -12.00 3.33 1.73
N LYS A 382 -11.50 3.11 0.51
CA LYS A 382 -12.06 2.21 -0.51
C LYS A 382 -10.94 1.35 -1.10
N PRO A 383 -10.45 0.34 -0.36
CA PRO A 383 -9.41 -0.54 -0.89
C PRO A 383 -9.91 -1.24 -2.17
N SER A 384 -9.07 -1.24 -3.21
CA SER A 384 -9.29 -2.07 -4.38
C SER A 384 -9.20 -3.56 -4.00
N LEU A 385 -9.96 -4.43 -4.66
CA LEU A 385 -10.10 -5.86 -4.36
C LEU A 385 -8.80 -6.68 -4.46
N THR A 386 -7.70 -6.09 -4.93
CA THR A 386 -6.47 -6.80 -5.31
C THR A 386 -5.53 -7.15 -4.15
N THR A 387 -5.76 -6.67 -2.93
CA THR A 387 -4.77 -6.82 -1.84
C THR A 387 -5.44 -7.04 -0.49
N VAL A 388 -5.71 -8.29 -0.12
CA VAL A 388 -6.06 -8.77 1.24
C VAL A 388 -6.93 -7.80 2.07
N GLY A 389 -7.91 -7.13 1.45
CA GLY A 389 -8.76 -6.12 2.09
C GLY A 389 -8.06 -4.87 2.67
N MET A 390 -6.74 -4.70 2.53
CA MET A 390 -5.98 -3.57 3.08
C MET A 390 -5.44 -2.66 1.97
N PRO A 391 -5.68 -1.35 2.04
CA PRO A 391 -5.16 -0.40 1.05
C PRO A 391 -3.63 -0.29 1.09
N ILE A 392 -3.01 -0.26 -0.08
CA ILE A 392 -1.55 -0.08 -0.26
C ILE A 392 -1.25 1.16 -1.10
N HIS A 393 -0.09 1.77 -0.87
CA HIS A 393 0.44 2.79 -1.77
C HIS A 393 0.94 2.13 -3.05
N ARG A 394 0.26 2.38 -4.15
CA ARG A 394 0.59 1.80 -5.45
C ARG A 394 1.90 2.38 -6.01
N PRO A 395 2.87 1.55 -6.43
CA PRO A 395 4.17 2.00 -6.89
C PRO A 395 4.11 2.85 -8.17
N GLU A 396 3.08 2.65 -9.00
CA GLU A 396 2.91 3.39 -10.25
C GLU A 396 2.64 4.87 -10.00
N ASP A 397 1.88 5.18 -8.96
CA ASP A 397 1.55 6.56 -8.60
C ASP A 397 2.79 7.30 -8.12
N ALA A 398 3.60 6.64 -7.29
CA ALA A 398 4.88 7.14 -6.82
C ALA A 398 5.85 7.37 -7.99
N ARG A 399 5.97 6.39 -8.91
CA ARG A 399 6.81 6.49 -10.11
C ARG A 399 6.38 7.66 -11.00
N ASN A 400 5.09 7.72 -11.34
CA ASN A 400 4.55 8.80 -12.16
C ASN A 400 4.70 10.16 -11.48
N TYR A 401 4.66 10.20 -10.14
CA TYR A 401 4.93 11.42 -9.39
C TYR A 401 6.38 11.88 -9.54
N LEU A 402 7.37 10.99 -9.44
CA LEU A 402 8.77 11.33 -9.69
C LEU A 402 8.98 11.85 -11.11
N LEU A 403 8.48 11.13 -12.13
CA LEU A 403 8.69 11.46 -13.55
C LEU A 403 8.15 12.84 -13.98
N ARG A 404 7.22 13.43 -13.22
CA ARG A 404 6.62 14.74 -13.55
C ARG A 404 7.13 15.90 -12.71
N SER A 405 7.88 15.63 -11.64
CA SER A 405 8.11 16.59 -10.54
C SER A 405 9.39 17.42 -10.64
N PHE A 406 10.36 17.00 -11.46
CA PHE A 406 11.66 17.67 -11.56
C PHE A 406 11.79 18.33 -12.93
N ALA A 407 11.99 19.64 -12.97
CA ALA A 407 12.28 20.40 -14.18
C ALA A 407 13.60 21.14 -14.01
N THR A 408 14.34 21.35 -15.09
CA THR A 408 15.56 22.18 -15.10
C THR A 408 15.19 23.64 -14.84
N ALA A 409 16.01 24.36 -14.07
CA ALA A 409 15.85 25.80 -13.90
C ALA A 409 16.09 26.52 -15.25
N PRO A 410 15.30 27.56 -15.58
CA PRO A 410 15.59 28.37 -16.76
C PRO A 410 16.97 29.04 -16.61
N THR A 411 17.80 28.96 -17.65
CA THR A 411 19.05 29.71 -17.72
C THR A 411 18.73 31.19 -17.87
N ASP A 412 19.26 32.04 -16.99
CA ASP A 412 19.17 33.51 -17.10
C ASP A 412 19.88 33.96 -18.40
N GLY A 413 19.12 34.04 -19.48
CA GLY A 413 19.57 34.43 -20.80
C GLY A 413 18.37 34.51 -21.71
N GLY A 414 17.85 35.71 -21.92
CA GLY A 414 16.62 35.96 -22.65
C GLY A 414 16.73 35.52 -24.10
N GLU A 415 16.13 34.38 -24.44
CA GLU A 415 15.72 34.06 -25.79
C GLU A 415 14.35 33.36 -25.73
N SER A 416 13.45 33.86 -26.58
CA SER A 416 12.09 33.40 -26.86
C SER A 416 11.80 31.96 -26.40
N GLU A 417 10.87 31.78 -25.46
CA GLU A 417 10.28 30.47 -25.11
C GLU A 417 9.68 29.85 -26.37
N THR A 418 10.49 29.14 -27.15
CA THR A 418 10.00 28.21 -28.14
C THR A 418 9.20 27.17 -27.38
N LYS A 419 7.89 27.09 -27.65
CA LYS A 419 6.99 26.10 -27.04
C LYS A 419 7.53 24.69 -27.32
N LYS A 420 8.30 24.15 -26.38
CA LYS A 420 8.78 22.76 -26.42
C LYS A 420 7.58 21.83 -26.55
N THR A 421 7.72 20.78 -27.36
CA THR A 421 6.67 19.76 -27.49
C THR A 421 6.46 19.04 -26.16
N LEU A 422 5.24 18.51 -25.94
CA LEU A 422 4.95 17.75 -24.72
C LEU A 422 5.86 16.52 -24.54
N ALA A 423 6.33 15.95 -25.66
CA ALA A 423 7.29 14.83 -25.65
C ALA A 423 8.66 15.30 -25.14
N ALA A 424 9.19 16.39 -25.69
CA ALA A 424 10.47 16.97 -25.26
C ALA A 424 10.44 17.38 -23.77
N VAL A 425 9.33 17.96 -23.29
CA VAL A 425 9.19 18.29 -21.86
C VAL A 425 9.17 17.04 -20.99
N LYS A 426 8.55 15.94 -21.43
CA LYS A 426 8.57 14.68 -20.67
C LYS A 426 9.98 14.09 -20.62
N GLU A 427 10.69 14.09 -21.74
CA GLU A 427 12.06 13.59 -21.85
C GLU A 427 13.02 14.40 -20.96
N GLU A 428 12.95 15.72 -21.01
CA GLU A 428 13.74 16.63 -20.15
C GLU A 428 13.51 16.34 -18.66
N LYS A 429 12.26 16.09 -18.25
CA LYS A 429 11.96 15.71 -16.86
C LYS A 429 12.48 14.34 -16.48
N GLN A 430 12.49 13.38 -17.41
CA GLN A 430 13.07 12.06 -17.17
C GLN A 430 14.58 12.15 -16.99
N GLU A 431 15.25 12.91 -17.84
CA GLU A 431 16.69 13.15 -17.76
C GLU A 431 17.05 13.89 -16.45
N SER A 432 16.28 14.93 -16.10
CA SER A 432 16.40 15.65 -14.82
C SER A 432 16.27 14.72 -13.61
N LEU A 433 15.27 13.83 -13.63
CA LEU A 433 15.11 12.81 -12.60
C LEU A 433 16.30 11.84 -12.57
N GLY A 434 16.79 11.41 -13.74
CA GLY A 434 17.94 10.53 -13.86
C GLY A 434 19.20 11.10 -13.23
N ARG A 435 19.48 12.39 -13.45
CA ARG A 435 20.61 13.11 -12.81
C ARG A 435 20.45 13.20 -11.30
N LEU A 436 19.24 13.49 -10.80
CA LEU A 436 18.97 13.51 -9.35
C LEU A 436 19.19 12.13 -8.72
N LEU A 437 18.65 11.07 -9.32
CA LEU A 437 18.80 9.71 -8.81
C LEU A 437 20.26 9.25 -8.86
N GLY A 438 21.02 9.65 -9.88
CA GLY A 438 22.47 9.45 -9.95
C GLY A 438 23.22 10.16 -8.83
N ALA A 439 22.91 11.44 -8.57
CA ALA A 439 23.51 12.19 -7.47
C ALA A 439 23.29 11.49 -6.11
N LEU A 440 22.07 11.01 -5.86
CA LEU A 440 21.71 10.26 -4.66
C LEU A 440 22.38 8.88 -4.61
N ARG A 441 22.48 8.18 -5.74
CA ARG A 441 23.17 6.89 -5.84
C ARG A 441 24.64 7.03 -5.48
N LEU A 442 25.32 8.02 -6.05
CA LEU A 442 26.72 8.31 -5.75
C LEU A 442 26.90 8.74 -4.28
N LEU A 443 25.97 9.54 -3.74
CA LEU A 443 25.93 9.90 -2.32
C LEU A 443 25.91 8.65 -1.44
N TYR A 444 24.88 7.81 -1.58
CA TYR A 444 24.74 6.63 -0.73
C TYR A 444 25.85 5.60 -0.95
N LYS A 445 26.27 5.36 -2.20
CA LYS A 445 27.38 4.44 -2.52
C LYS A 445 28.67 4.83 -1.80
N SER A 446 28.98 6.14 -1.70
CA SER A 446 30.17 6.62 -0.98
C SER A 446 30.19 6.32 0.52
N TRP A 447 29.00 6.13 1.13
CA TRP A 447 28.85 5.88 2.57
C TRP A 447 28.45 4.44 2.91
N ALA A 448 27.91 3.67 1.96
CA ALA A 448 27.32 2.35 2.18
C ALA A 448 28.31 1.32 2.76
N GLY A 449 29.59 1.39 2.38
CA GLY A 449 30.64 0.51 2.94
C GLY A 449 31.16 0.96 4.32
N THR A 450 30.76 2.14 4.80
CA THR A 450 31.26 2.73 6.06
C THR A 450 30.21 2.75 7.15
N LEU A 451 28.98 3.15 6.80
CA LEU A 451 27.88 3.29 7.74
C LEU A 451 27.07 2.01 7.78
N ARG A 452 26.62 1.63 8.98
CA ARG A 452 25.57 0.62 9.12
C ARG A 452 24.28 1.12 8.48
N LYS A 453 23.43 0.22 8.01
CA LYS A 453 22.13 0.53 7.38
C LYS A 453 21.27 1.50 8.20
N ASP A 454 21.17 1.28 9.50
CA ASP A 454 20.39 2.16 10.41
C ASP A 454 21.00 3.56 10.61
N GLU A 455 22.33 3.67 10.46
CA GLU A 455 23.01 4.96 10.53
C GLU A 455 22.88 5.71 9.21
N LEU A 456 22.97 5.00 8.09
CA LEU A 456 22.72 5.56 6.76
C LEU A 456 21.30 6.13 6.67
N ASP A 457 20.29 5.43 7.20
CA ASP A 457 18.90 5.90 7.26
C ASP A 457 18.76 7.22 8.06
N ARG A 458 19.40 7.30 9.23
CA ARG A 458 19.40 8.51 10.07
C ARG A 458 20.12 9.68 9.38
N ARG A 459 21.28 9.45 8.78
CA ARG A 459 22.04 10.51 8.09
C ARG A 459 21.33 10.99 6.83
N ALA A 460 20.67 10.10 6.09
CA ALA A 460 19.92 10.45 4.89
C ALA A 460 18.86 11.54 5.14
N TRP A 461 18.16 11.49 6.28
CA TRP A 461 17.23 12.55 6.66
C TRP A 461 17.93 13.89 6.88
N SER A 462 19.08 13.89 7.56
CA SER A 462 19.88 15.11 7.77
C SER A 462 20.35 15.72 6.45
N TRP A 463 20.83 14.89 5.52
CA TRP A 463 21.23 15.31 4.18
C TRP A 463 20.07 15.89 3.38
N TYR A 464 18.89 15.26 3.44
CA TYR A 464 17.69 15.82 2.85
C TYR A 464 17.39 17.21 3.40
N VAL A 465 17.45 17.39 4.73
CA VAL A 465 17.17 18.70 5.37
C VAL A 465 18.16 19.77 4.94
N SER A 466 19.43 19.43 4.71
CA SER A 466 20.46 20.41 4.30
C SER A 466 20.38 20.83 2.82
N VAL A 467 19.79 20.00 1.94
CA VAL A 467 19.73 20.30 0.49
C VAL A 467 18.33 20.65 -0.02
N ARG A 468 17.27 20.38 0.75
CA ARG A 468 15.89 20.64 0.31
C ARG A 468 15.68 22.12 -0.05
N PRO A 469 14.76 22.42 -0.98
CA PRO A 469 14.39 23.80 -1.29
C PRO A 469 13.89 24.57 -0.05
N GLU A 470 14.37 25.80 0.08
CA GLU A 470 13.84 26.77 1.05
C GLU A 470 12.47 27.26 0.57
N VAL A 471 11.51 27.26 1.48
CA VAL A 471 10.13 27.73 1.23
C VAL A 471 9.65 28.44 2.47
N GLU A 472 8.68 29.34 2.32
CA GLU A 472 8.11 30.11 3.43
C GLU A 472 7.57 29.22 4.56
N ALA A 473 7.59 29.77 5.77
CA ALA A 473 7.01 29.10 6.93
C ALA A 473 5.46 29.21 6.88
N GLY A 474 4.78 28.17 7.36
CA GLY A 474 3.31 28.14 7.42
C GLY A 474 2.63 27.61 6.14
N PRO A 475 1.32 27.88 5.97
CA PRO A 475 0.54 27.37 4.83
C PRO A 475 1.01 27.88 3.46
N SER A 476 1.61 29.08 3.38
CA SER A 476 2.06 29.65 2.09
C SER A 476 3.21 28.87 1.44
N GLY A 477 4.07 28.24 2.25
CA GLY A 477 5.13 27.35 1.76
C GLY A 477 4.65 25.93 1.41
N TRP A 478 3.37 25.61 1.64
CA TRP A 478 2.85 24.27 1.35
C TRP A 478 2.81 23.99 -0.15
N GLY A 479 3.59 23.00 -0.59
CA GLY A 479 3.67 22.63 -2.00
C GLY A 479 4.41 23.64 -2.88
N ALA A 480 5.12 24.60 -2.30
CA ALA A 480 5.97 25.54 -3.04
C ALA A 480 7.17 24.82 -3.67
N LYS A 481 7.50 25.24 -4.89
CA LYS A 481 8.70 24.81 -5.62
C LYS A 481 9.86 25.73 -5.29
N GLY A 482 11.06 25.18 -5.25
CA GLY A 482 12.27 25.99 -5.18
C GLY A 482 13.44 25.32 -5.88
N PRO A 483 14.56 26.05 -6.02
CA PRO A 483 15.76 25.55 -6.67
C PRO A 483 16.46 24.49 -5.81
N LEU A 484 17.00 23.47 -6.47
CA LEU A 484 17.77 22.38 -5.91
C LEU A 484 19.04 22.21 -6.75
N LYS A 485 20.19 22.59 -6.20
CA LYS A 485 21.50 22.40 -6.85
C LYS A 485 21.99 20.99 -6.59
N LEU A 486 22.19 20.19 -7.63
CA LEU A 486 22.63 18.79 -7.47
C LEU A 486 24.09 18.69 -7.00
N SER A 487 24.93 19.70 -7.28
CA SER A 487 26.28 19.82 -6.71
C SER A 487 26.29 19.70 -5.18
N LYS A 488 25.35 20.35 -4.48
CA LYS A 488 25.22 20.24 -3.02
C LYS A 488 24.96 18.82 -2.53
N ILE A 489 24.31 17.96 -3.34
CA ILE A 489 24.11 16.55 -3.01
C ILE A 489 25.42 15.78 -3.21
N LEU A 490 26.14 16.04 -4.31
CA LEU A 490 27.44 15.43 -4.57
C LEU A 490 28.49 15.79 -3.52
N ASP A 491 28.44 17.01 -2.97
CA ASP A 491 29.36 17.50 -1.94
C ASP A 491 29.16 16.81 -0.57
N LEU A 492 28.02 16.14 -0.36
CA LEU A 492 27.76 15.33 0.84
C LEU A 492 28.41 13.94 0.77
N ARG A 493 29.03 13.59 -0.37
CA ARG A 493 29.75 12.32 -0.54
C ARG A 493 30.95 12.27 0.40
N ARG A 494 31.31 11.06 0.79
CA ARG A 494 32.57 10.83 1.47
C ARG A 494 33.71 11.05 0.48
N THR A 495 34.58 12.02 0.74
CA THR A 495 35.85 12.17 0.03
C THR A 495 36.83 11.10 0.52
N ALA A 496 37.61 10.52 -0.40
CA ALA A 496 38.66 9.56 -0.07
C ALA A 496 39.73 10.25 0.81
N GLY A 497 39.55 10.21 2.13
CA GLY A 497 40.42 10.90 3.09
C GLY A 497 39.74 11.32 4.41
N SER A 498 38.41 11.35 4.49
CA SER A 498 37.71 11.66 5.75
C SER A 498 37.64 10.43 6.66
N THR A 499 38.71 10.20 7.42
CA THR A 499 38.67 9.45 8.69
C THR A 499 38.47 10.45 9.82
N GLY A 500 37.29 10.42 10.46
CA GLY A 500 36.92 11.24 11.60
C GLY A 500 35.64 10.73 12.20
#